data_AF-A0A954A0B4-F1
#
_entry.id   AF-A0A954A0B4-F1
#
_cell.length_a   1.000
_cell.length_b   1.000
_cell.length_c   1.000
_cell.angle_alpha   90.00
_cell.angle_beta   90.00
_cell.angle_gamma   90.00
#
_symmetry.space_group_name_H-M   'P 1'
#
loop_
_entity.id
_entity.type
_entity.pdbx_description
1 polymer ?
#
loop_
_entity_poly.entity_id
_entity_poly.type
_entity_poly.pdbx_seq_one_letter_code
_entity_poly.pdbx_strand_id
1 'polypeptide(L)'
;MDFKGYRLNPFQVKAARALQSNKNVLVAAPTGAGKTLVAEYAIDQALRAGRKVIYTSPIKALSNQKYRDFKAEGQHVGLMTGDLTLEAGAPLVVMTTEIFRNSVFENPARFDDLDFVIFDE
;
A
#
# COMPACT_ATOMS: atom_id res chain seq x y z
N MET A 1 -17.83 -9.93 -5.81
CA MET A 1 -16.92 -9.88 -4.66
C MET A 1 -17.13 -8.52 -4.03
N ASP A 2 -17.31 -8.50 -2.71
CA ASP A 2 -17.65 -7.28 -1.97
C ASP A 2 -16.49 -6.95 -1.03
N PHE A 3 -16.11 -5.68 -0.96
CA PHE A 3 -14.99 -5.21 -0.13
C PHE A 3 -15.25 -3.76 0.29
N LYS A 4 -15.03 -3.45 1.58
CA LYS A 4 -15.32 -2.12 2.19
C LYS A 4 -16.74 -1.59 1.87
N GLY A 5 -17.74 -2.47 1.78
CA GLY A 5 -19.12 -2.09 1.44
C GLY A 5 -19.38 -1.80 -0.05
N TYR A 6 -18.38 -1.98 -0.93
CA TYR A 6 -18.53 -1.80 -2.37
C TYR A 6 -18.60 -3.14 -3.11
N ARG A 7 -19.40 -3.18 -4.17
CA ARG A 7 -19.34 -4.25 -5.17
C ARG A 7 -18.16 -3.99 -6.11
N LEU A 8 -17.16 -4.87 -6.09
CA LEU A 8 -15.98 -4.69 -6.92
C LEU A 8 -16.29 -4.84 -8.42
N ASN A 9 -15.73 -3.94 -9.23
CA ASN A 9 -15.75 -4.00 -10.69
C ASN A 9 -14.96 -5.21 -11.21
N PRO A 10 -15.24 -5.70 -12.44
CA PRO A 10 -14.59 -6.91 -12.97
C PRO A 10 -13.06 -6.88 -12.93
N PHE A 11 -12.43 -5.74 -13.24
CA PHE A 11 -10.97 -5.62 -13.20
C PHE A 11 -10.42 -5.67 -11.76
N GLN A 12 -11.14 -5.09 -10.79
CA GLN A 12 -10.77 -5.13 -9.37
C GLN A 12 -10.89 -6.56 -8.83
N VAL A 13 -11.95 -7.29 -9.22
CA VAL A 13 -12.10 -8.72 -8.88
C VAL A 13 -10.95 -9.55 -9.45
N LYS A 14 -10.57 -9.30 -10.71
CA LYS A 14 -9.43 -9.99 -11.35
C LYS A 14 -8.13 -9.72 -10.60
N ALA A 15 -7.88 -8.46 -10.24
CA ALA A 15 -6.70 -8.07 -9.46
C ALA A 15 -6.70 -8.71 -8.06
N ALA A 16 -7.81 -8.64 -7.33
CA ALA A 16 -7.95 -9.22 -6.00
C ALA A 16 -7.72 -10.75 -5.99
N ARG A 17 -8.25 -11.46 -6.99
CA ARG A 17 -7.99 -12.91 -7.15
C ARG A 17 -6.53 -13.24 -7.47
N ALA A 18 -5.87 -12.39 -8.26
CA ALA A 18 -4.45 -12.55 -8.54
C ALA A 18 -3.61 -12.33 -7.28
N LEU A 19 -3.93 -11.31 -6.47
CA LEU A 19 -3.29 -11.07 -5.17
C LEU A 19 -3.50 -12.25 -4.21
N GLN A 20 -4.72 -12.76 -4.08
CA GLN A 20 -5.02 -13.98 -3.30
C GLN A 20 -4.23 -15.22 -3.74
N SER A 21 -3.76 -15.24 -4.98
CA SER A 21 -2.94 -16.32 -5.53
C SER A 21 -1.44 -16.00 -5.48
N ASN A 22 -1.04 -15.01 -4.66
CA ASN A 22 0.33 -14.52 -4.51
C ASN A 22 0.99 -14.12 -5.84
N LYS A 23 0.23 -13.45 -6.73
CA LYS A 23 0.74 -12.94 -8.01
C LYS A 23 0.90 -11.43 -7.96
N ASN A 24 1.96 -10.93 -8.59
CA ASN A 24 2.14 -9.51 -8.88
C ASN A 24 1.05 -9.01 -9.85
N VAL A 25 0.60 -7.78 -9.65
CA VAL A 25 -0.48 -7.17 -10.44
C VAL A 25 -0.08 -5.78 -10.91
N LEU A 26 -0.26 -5.52 -12.20
CA LEU A 26 -0.25 -4.19 -12.78
C LEU A 26 -1.70 -3.78 -13.12
N VAL A 27 -2.18 -2.69 -12.54
CA VAL A 27 -3.52 -2.15 -12.81
C VAL A 27 -3.40 -0.86 -13.62
N ALA A 28 -3.65 -0.96 -14.92
CA ALA A 28 -3.76 0.20 -15.80
C ALA A 28 -5.24 0.59 -15.98
N ALA A 29 -5.66 1.67 -15.32
CA ALA A 29 -7.00 2.22 -15.46
C ALA A 29 -7.00 3.74 -15.26
N PRO A 30 -7.95 4.49 -15.83
CA PRO A 30 -8.05 5.94 -15.62
C PRO A 30 -8.18 6.34 -14.16
N THR A 31 -7.81 7.59 -13.83
CA THR A 31 -8.12 8.18 -12.51
C THR A 31 -9.63 8.20 -12.30
N GLY A 32 -10.07 7.94 -11.07
CA GLY A 32 -11.50 7.78 -10.76
C GLY A 32 -12.09 6.39 -11.05
N ALA A 33 -11.36 5.48 -11.72
CA ALA A 33 -11.84 4.11 -11.96
C ALA A 33 -11.85 3.21 -10.71
N GLY A 34 -11.35 3.70 -9.57
CA GLY A 34 -11.29 2.94 -8.31
C GLY A 34 -10.07 2.03 -8.18
N LYS A 35 -8.92 2.40 -8.75
CA LYS A 35 -7.66 1.65 -8.57
C LYS A 35 -7.28 1.47 -7.09
N THR A 36 -7.57 2.48 -6.26
CA THR A 36 -7.32 2.48 -4.81
C THR A 36 -7.88 1.25 -4.11
N LEU A 37 -9.06 0.76 -4.49
CA LEU A 37 -9.66 -0.43 -3.86
C LEU A 37 -8.81 -1.68 -4.04
N VAL A 38 -8.01 -1.78 -5.10
CA VAL A 38 -7.08 -2.90 -5.31
C VAL A 38 -5.91 -2.80 -4.34
N ALA A 39 -5.33 -1.61 -4.17
CA ALA A 39 -4.26 -1.35 -3.21
C ALA A 39 -4.73 -1.63 -1.78
N GLU A 40 -5.91 -1.15 -1.41
CA GLU A 40 -6.51 -1.39 -0.09
C GLU A 40 -6.81 -2.87 0.15
N TYR A 41 -7.20 -3.60 -0.90
CA TYR A 41 -7.38 -5.04 -0.80
C TYR A 41 -6.07 -5.78 -0.51
N ALA A 42 -4.96 -5.38 -1.16
CA ALA A 42 -3.64 -5.91 -0.85
C ALA A 42 -3.22 -5.60 0.59
N ILE A 43 -3.47 -4.36 1.05
CA ILE A 43 -3.22 -3.95 2.44
C ILE A 43 -4.00 -4.84 3.42
N ASP A 44 -5.33 -4.94 3.25
CA ASP A 44 -6.17 -5.75 4.14
C ASP A 44 -5.75 -7.23 4.17
N GLN A 45 -5.39 -7.80 3.01
CA GLN A 45 -4.91 -9.17 2.93
C GLN A 45 -3.64 -9.41 3.75
N ALA A 46 -2.61 -8.58 3.55
CA ALA A 46 -1.34 -8.73 4.25
C ALA A 46 -1.45 -8.44 5.75
N LEU A 47 -2.20 -7.40 6.13
CA LEU A 47 -2.42 -7.07 7.55
C LEU A 47 -3.16 -8.20 8.28
N ARG A 48 -4.15 -8.84 7.65
CA ARG A 48 -4.82 -10.04 8.21
C ARG A 48 -3.88 -11.24 8.33
N ALA A 49 -2.88 -11.34 7.47
CA ALA A 49 -1.82 -12.34 7.55
C ALA A 49 -0.72 -12.00 8.58
N GLY A 50 -0.83 -10.86 9.28
CA GLY A 50 0.20 -10.39 10.22
C GLY A 50 1.50 -9.96 9.53
N ARG A 51 1.44 -9.64 8.24
CA ARG A 51 2.59 -9.22 7.42
C ARG A 51 2.62 -7.70 7.26
N LYS A 52 3.78 -7.18 6.84
CA LYS A 52 3.94 -5.75 6.57
C LYS A 52 3.62 -5.37 5.14
N VAL A 53 3.21 -4.11 4.95
CA VAL A 53 2.91 -3.51 3.65
C VAL A 53 3.54 -2.13 3.55
N ILE A 54 4.05 -1.82 2.36
CA ILE A 54 4.50 -0.48 1.99
C ILE A 54 3.59 0.09 0.93
N TYR A 55 3.15 1.33 1.13
CA TYR A 55 2.48 2.13 0.13
C TYR A 55 3.41 3.25 -0.32
N THR A 56 3.81 3.25 -1.58
CA THR A 56 4.63 4.33 -2.15
C THR A 56 3.76 5.30 -2.94
N SER A 57 4.10 6.59 -2.88
CA SER A 57 3.53 7.63 -3.74
C SER A 57 4.64 8.52 -4.30
N PRO A 58 4.44 9.22 -5.44
CA PRO A 58 5.53 9.93 -6.11
C PRO A 58 6.00 11.18 -5.34
N ILE A 59 5.13 11.82 -4.55
CA ILE A 59 5.45 13.07 -3.84
C ILE A 59 4.98 13.06 -2.39
N LYS A 60 5.67 13.83 -1.55
CA LYS A 60 5.40 13.97 -0.11
C LYS A 60 3.96 14.37 0.20
N ALA A 61 3.39 15.28 -0.58
CA ALA A 61 2.02 15.76 -0.36
C ALA A 61 1.00 14.61 -0.44
N LEU A 62 1.16 13.71 -1.42
CA LEU A 62 0.31 12.53 -1.58
C LEU A 62 0.59 11.48 -0.50
N SER A 63 1.85 11.30 -0.09
CA SER A 63 2.18 10.44 1.06
C SER A 63 1.47 10.91 2.33
N ASN A 64 1.51 12.21 2.61
CA ASN A 64 0.87 12.81 3.77
C ASN A 64 -0.66 12.67 3.72
N GLN A 65 -1.25 12.78 2.53
CA GLN A 65 -2.67 12.55 2.33
C GLN A 65 -3.03 11.10 2.62
N LYS A 66 -2.32 10.13 2.02
CA LYS A 66 -2.56 8.70 2.20
C LYS A 66 -2.36 8.25 3.65
N TYR A 67 -1.35 8.79 4.33
CA TYR A 67 -1.17 8.58 5.77
C TYR A 67 -2.40 8.99 6.58
N ARG A 68 -2.95 10.19 6.32
CA ARG A 68 -4.15 10.67 7.00
C ARG A 68 -5.38 9.83 6.66
N ASP A 69 -5.53 9.43 5.40
CA ASP A 69 -6.64 8.61 4.94
C ASP A 69 -6.63 7.25 5.67
N PHE A 70 -5.49 6.52 5.65
CA PHE A 70 -5.37 5.24 6.34
C PHE A 70 -5.52 5.38 7.86
N LYS A 71 -5.02 6.46 8.46
CA LYS A 71 -5.19 6.72 9.89
C LYS A 71 -6.66 6.97 10.24
N ALA A 72 -7.40 7.70 9.40
CA ALA A 72 -8.83 7.94 9.58
C ALA A 72 -9.66 6.66 9.44
N GLU A 73 -9.17 5.68 8.67
CA GLU A 73 -9.74 4.33 8.58
C GLU A 73 -9.39 3.41 9.76
N GLY A 74 -8.62 3.91 10.74
CA GLY A 74 -8.22 3.15 11.92
C GLY A 74 -7.04 2.20 11.69
N GLN A 75 -6.29 2.35 10.60
CA GLN A 75 -5.08 1.56 10.37
C GLN A 75 -3.95 2.00 11.30
N HIS A 76 -3.17 1.05 11.80
CA HIS A 76 -1.89 1.33 12.43
C HIS A 76 -0.85 1.62 11.34
N VAL A 77 -0.71 2.89 11.02
CA VAL A 77 0.04 3.38 9.86
C VAL A 77 1.18 4.30 10.27
N GLY A 78 2.34 4.07 9.66
CA GLY A 78 3.52 4.94 9.73
C GLY A 78 3.68 5.79 8.48
N LEU A 79 4.53 6.80 8.56
CA LEU A 79 4.88 7.70 7.46
C LEU A 79 6.40 7.85 7.40
N MET A 80 6.98 7.72 6.21
CA MET A 80 8.38 8.03 5.96
C MET A 80 8.52 8.89 4.72
N THR A 81 8.80 10.17 4.91
CA THR A 81 9.24 11.11 3.87
C THR A 81 10.67 11.54 4.14
N GLY A 82 11.31 12.22 3.19
CA GLY A 82 12.70 12.68 3.38
C GLY A 82 12.92 13.70 4.50
N ASP A 83 11.85 14.25 5.06
CA ASP A 83 11.85 15.27 6.12
C ASP A 83 11.15 14.81 7.41
N LEU A 84 10.31 13.78 7.36
CA LEU A 84 9.53 13.34 8.50
C LEU A 84 9.44 11.82 8.54
N THR A 85 9.70 11.25 9.71
CA THR A 85 9.47 9.84 9.99
C THR A 85 8.57 9.71 11.22
N LEU A 86 7.44 9.02 11.05
CA LEU A 86 6.48 8.67 12.09
C LEU A 86 6.28 7.16 12.08
N GLU A 87 6.46 6.51 13.23
CA GLU A 87 6.15 5.09 13.44
C GLU A 87 6.65 4.16 12.31
N ALA A 88 7.95 4.25 11.99
CA ALA A 88 8.60 3.47 10.93
C ALA A 88 8.50 1.93 11.08
N GLY A 89 8.07 1.45 12.26
CA GLY A 89 7.82 0.05 12.57
C GLY A 89 6.35 -0.38 12.43
N ALA A 90 5.45 0.52 12.03
CA ALA A 90 4.04 0.21 11.80
C ALA A 90 3.89 -0.88 10.72
N PRO A 91 2.84 -1.72 10.80
CA PRO A 91 2.62 -2.80 9.84
C PRO A 91 2.24 -2.27 8.45
N LEU A 92 1.66 -1.07 8.37
CA LEU A 92 1.50 -0.33 7.13
C LEU A 92 2.40 0.91 7.18
N VAL A 93 3.25 1.12 6.17
CA VAL A 93 4.05 2.36 6.08
C VAL A 93 3.80 3.04 4.74
N VAL A 94 3.42 4.31 4.79
CA VAL A 94 3.36 5.18 3.62
C VAL A 94 4.70 5.88 3.44
N MET A 95 5.26 5.86 2.24
CA MET A 95 6.51 6.56 1.95
C MET A 95 6.57 7.10 0.53
N THR A 96 7.54 7.98 0.23
CA THR A 96 7.80 8.31 -1.18
C THR A 96 8.59 7.18 -1.85
N THR A 97 8.47 7.06 -3.18
CA THR A 97 9.22 6.07 -3.97
C THR A 97 10.74 6.20 -3.75
N GLU A 98 11.24 7.42 -3.62
CA GLU A 98 12.66 7.71 -3.35
C GLU A 98 13.10 7.16 -1.97
N ILE A 99 12.27 7.33 -0.94
CA ILE A 99 12.57 6.84 0.41
C ILE A 99 12.51 5.32 0.47
N PHE A 100 11.56 4.70 -0.24
CA PHE A 100 11.53 3.25 -0.41
C PHE A 100 12.83 2.74 -1.05
N ARG A 101 13.20 3.32 -2.19
CA ARG A 101 14.43 2.98 -2.91
C ARG A 101 15.66 3.08 -2.00
N ASN A 102 15.83 4.20 -1.29
CA ASN A 102 16.98 4.40 -0.41
C ASN A 102 17.00 3.37 0.73
N SER A 103 15.84 3.10 1.35
CA SER A 103 15.73 2.12 2.43
C SER A 103 16.11 0.71 1.97
N VAL A 104 15.75 0.33 0.74
CA VAL A 104 16.14 -0.97 0.13
C VAL A 104 17.66 -1.05 -0.04
N PHE A 105 18.32 0.03 -0.48
CA PHE A 105 19.78 0.03 -0.63
C PHE A 105 20.53 0.06 0.70
N GLU A 106 20.00 0.76 1.71
CA GLU A 106 20.62 0.89 3.03
C GLU A 106 20.50 -0.38 3.86
N ASN A 107 19.32 -1.00 3.89
CA ASN A 107 19.07 -2.21 4.67
C ASN A 107 17.98 -3.09 4.02
N PRO A 108 18.36 -3.98 3.08
CA PRO A 108 17.42 -4.89 2.44
C PRO A 108 16.67 -5.80 3.42
N ALA A 109 17.34 -6.25 4.50
CA ALA A 109 16.78 -7.19 5.48
C ALA A 109 15.60 -6.60 6.28
N ARG A 110 15.42 -5.27 6.25
CA ARG A 110 14.25 -4.60 6.80
C ARG A 110 12.94 -5.08 6.16
N PHE A 111 12.99 -5.64 4.96
CA PHE A 111 11.83 -6.03 4.16
C PHE A 111 11.59 -7.54 4.09
N ASP A 112 12.30 -8.34 4.90
CA ASP A 112 12.12 -9.81 4.93
C ASP A 112 10.69 -10.22 5.37
N ASP A 113 10.05 -9.39 6.18
CA ASP A 113 8.67 -9.58 6.65
C ASP A 113 7.60 -8.82 5.84
N LEU A 114 8.00 -8.24 4.70
CA LEU A 114 7.11 -7.56 3.78
C LEU A 114 6.33 -8.57 2.93
N ASP A 115 5.06 -8.26 2.65
CA ASP A 115 4.20 -9.06 1.75
C ASP A 115 3.89 -8.28 0.46
N PHE A 116 3.51 -7.00 0.61
CA PHE A 116 3.25 -6.13 -0.55
C PHE A 116 4.02 -4.81 -0.51
N VAL A 117 4.49 -4.41 -1.69
CA VAL A 117 4.83 -3.01 -2.02
C VAL A 117 3.83 -2.54 -3.06
N ILE A 118 3.12 -1.46 -2.75
CA ILE A 118 2.16 -0.83 -3.65
C ILE A 118 2.84 0.40 -4.25
N PHE A 119 2.95 0.42 -5.57
CA PHE A 119 3.40 1.58 -6.33
C PHE A 119 2.18 2.34 -6.85
N ASP A 120 1.87 3.47 -6.22
CA ASP A 120 0.84 4.41 -6.67
C ASP A 120 1.51 5.54 -7.46
N GLU A 121 1.00 5.79 -8.67
CA GLU A 121 1.46 6.77 -9.67
C GLU A 121 2.96 6.74 -10.01
#